data_AF-A0A9X2D686-F1
#
_entry.id   AF-A0A9X2D686-F1
#
_cell.length_a   1.000
_cell.length_b   1.000
_cell.length_c   1.000
_cell.angle_alpha   90.00
_cell.angle_beta   90.00
_cell.angle_gamma   90.00
#
_symmetry.space_group_name_H-M   'P 1'
#
loop_
_entity.id
_entity.type
_entity.pdbx_description
1 polymer ?
#
loop_
_entity_poly.entity_id
_entity_poly.type
_entity_poly.pdbx_seq_one_letter_code
_entity_poly.pdbx_strand_id
1 'polypeptide(L)'
;MTTAKILEFWMEVKDLSLLKELMETKNVSARRLSVEAGWRSHTYMQRLLRGEETTLKAEPAARIAHFLEVPFGLLFVARSSGFSGQIAPSSRTDRRKVG
;
A
#
# COMPACT_ATOMS: atom_id res chain seq x y z
N MET A 1 -20.36 5.30 22.92
CA MET A 1 -20.08 4.57 21.67
C MET A 1 -18.59 4.67 21.41
N THR A 2 -17.84 3.58 21.59
CA THR A 2 -16.39 3.56 21.35
C THR A 2 -16.17 3.42 19.84
N THR A 3 -15.62 4.44 19.19
CA THR A 3 -15.28 4.40 17.77
C THR A 3 -14.20 3.34 17.56
N ALA A 4 -14.56 2.19 16.99
CA ALA A 4 -13.59 1.23 16.52
C ALA A 4 -12.71 1.94 15.47
N LYS A 5 -11.42 2.12 15.77
CA LYS A 5 -10.47 2.61 14.77
C LYS A 5 -10.34 1.54 13.70
N ILE A 6 -10.89 1.79 12.52
CA ILE A 6 -10.78 0.88 11.38
C ILE A 6 -9.31 0.88 10.96
N LEU A 7 -8.71 -0.31 10.92
CA LEU A 7 -7.39 -0.51 10.32
C LEU A 7 -7.52 -0.23 8.81
N GLU A 8 -6.79 0.76 8.31
CA GLU A 8 -6.71 0.99 6.88
C GLU A 8 -5.60 0.13 6.30
N PHE A 9 -5.91 -0.60 5.24
CA PHE A 9 -4.97 -1.43 4.50
C PHE A 9 -4.75 -0.85 3.10
N TRP A 10 -3.48 -0.78 2.69
CA TRP A 10 -3.07 -0.40 1.35
C TRP A 10 -1.97 -1.32 0.86
N MET A 11 -1.70 -1.23 -0.43
CA MET A 11 -0.61 -1.92 -1.09
C MET A 11 0.46 -0.90 -1.43
N GLU A 12 1.71 -1.26 -1.23
CA GLU A 12 2.86 -0.50 -1.68
C GLU A 12 3.50 -1.22 -2.87
N VAL A 13 3.89 -0.47 -3.89
CA VAL A 13 4.67 -0.96 -5.03
C VAL A 13 6.07 -1.29 -4.51
N LYS A 14 6.39 -2.58 -4.47
CA LYS A 14 7.66 -3.10 -3.95
C LYS A 14 8.82 -2.80 -4.89
N ASP A 15 8.61 -2.99 -6.19
CA ASP A 15 9.63 -2.82 -7.21
C ASP A 15 9.02 -2.13 -8.44
N LEU A 16 9.31 -0.84 -8.56
CA LEU A 16 8.83 -0.02 -9.67
C LEU A 16 9.54 -0.34 -10.99
N SER A 17 10.81 -0.76 -10.93
CA SER A 17 11.59 -1.10 -12.11
C SER A 17 11.04 -2.38 -12.75
N LEU A 18 10.75 -3.39 -11.92
CA LEU A 18 10.13 -4.64 -12.39
C LEU A 18 8.75 -4.40 -12.98
N LEU A 19 7.93 -3.52 -12.39
CA LEU A 19 6.64 -3.15 -12.97
C LEU A 19 6.79 -2.58 -14.39
N LYS A 20 7.77 -1.70 -14.60
CA LYS A 20 8.06 -1.10 -15.91
C LYS A 20 8.57 -2.15 -16.91
N GLU A 21 9.49 -3.01 -16.48
CA GLU A 21 10.03 -4.09 -17.32
C GLU A 21 8.92 -5.05 -17.78
N LEU A 22 7.99 -5.41 -16.90
CA LEU A 22 6.85 -6.25 -17.26
C LEU A 22 5.91 -5.54 -18.25
N MET A 23 5.69 -4.24 -18.07
CA MET A 23 4.91 -3.45 -19.02
C MET A 23 5.56 -3.41 -20.39
N GLU A 24 6.86 -3.18 -20.47
CA GLU A 24 7.62 -3.16 -21.73
C GLU A 24 7.60 -4.53 -22.41
N THR A 25 7.93 -5.59 -21.65
CA THR A 25 7.97 -6.97 -22.14
C THR A 25 6.62 -7.43 -22.68
N LYS A 26 5.52 -7.04 -22.03
CA LYS A 26 4.15 -7.39 -22.45
C LYS A 26 3.51 -6.34 -23.39
N ASN A 27 4.27 -5.33 -23.80
CA ASN A 27 3.82 -4.21 -24.65
C ASN A 27 2.54 -3.53 -24.10
N VAL A 28 2.48 -3.32 -22.79
CA VAL A 28 1.36 -2.72 -22.07
C VAL A 28 1.63 -1.24 -21.83
N SER A 29 0.78 -0.38 -22.37
CA SER A 29 0.83 1.06 -22.07
C SER A 29 0.29 1.38 -20.68
N ALA A 30 0.75 2.49 -20.09
CA ALA A 30 0.21 3.01 -18.83
C ALA A 30 -1.31 3.26 -18.90
N ARG A 31 -1.81 3.69 -20.07
CA ARG A 31 -3.24 3.88 -20.31
C ARG A 31 -3.99 2.56 -20.20
N ARG A 32 -3.48 1.49 -20.85
CA ARG A 32 -4.11 0.17 -20.78
C ARG A 32 -4.10 -0.36 -19.36
N LEU A 33 -2.95 -0.31 -18.70
CA LEU A 33 -2.82 -0.82 -17.32
C LEU A 33 -3.74 -0.09 -16.34
N SER A 34 -3.98 1.21 -16.54
CA SER A 34 -4.92 1.99 -15.73
C SER A 34 -6.36 1.52 -15.88
N VAL A 35 -6.78 1.18 -17.10
CA VAL A 35 -8.13 0.65 -17.37
C VAL A 35 -8.30 -0.71 -16.68
N GLU A 36 -7.30 -1.58 -16.77
CA GLU A 36 -7.32 -2.90 -16.12
C GLU A 36 -7.31 -2.78 -14.58
N ALA A 37 -6.61 -1.77 -14.04
CA ALA A 37 -6.65 -1.44 -12.62
C ALA A 37 -8.01 -0.88 -12.15
N GLY A 38 -8.95 -0.63 -13.05
CA GLY A 38 -10.28 -0.08 -12.76
C GLY A 38 -10.32 1.44 -12.64
N TRP A 39 -9.30 2.15 -13.12
CA TRP A 39 -9.25 3.62 -13.04
C TRP A 39 -9.80 4.30 -14.29
N ARG A 40 -10.49 5.41 -14.07
CA ARG A 40 -11.05 6.25 -15.15
C ARG A 40 -9.99 7.10 -15.86
N SER A 41 -8.89 7.38 -15.19
CA SER A 41 -7.77 8.17 -15.73
C SER A 41 -6.45 7.44 -15.46
N HIS A 42 -5.50 7.65 -16.37
CA HIS A 42 -4.14 7.13 -16.27
C HIS A 42 -3.20 8.05 -15.48
N THR A 43 -3.68 9.20 -15.01
CA THR A 43 -2.89 10.13 -14.19
C THR A 43 -2.32 9.43 -12.96
N TYR A 44 -3.13 8.65 -12.25
CA TYR A 44 -2.66 7.96 -11.04
C TYR A 44 -1.61 6.88 -11.36
N MET A 45 -1.79 6.12 -12.45
CA MET A 45 -0.77 5.20 -12.94
C MET A 45 0.52 5.92 -13.32
N GLN A 46 0.45 7.08 -13.98
CA GLN A 46 1.66 7.85 -14.30
C GLN A 46 2.39 8.32 -13.04
N ARG A 47 1.67 8.72 -12.00
CA ARG A 47 2.28 9.09 -10.71
C ARG A 47 2.98 7.90 -10.06
N LEU A 48 2.36 6.71 -10.09
CA LEU A 48 3.02 5.46 -9.67
C LEU A 48 4.28 5.19 -10.49
N LEU A 49 4.19 5.30 -11.83
CA LEU A 49 5.31 5.06 -12.73
C LEU A 49 6.45 6.06 -12.60
N ARG A 50 6.17 7.26 -12.09
CA ARG A 50 7.16 8.28 -11.75
C ARG A 50 7.71 8.16 -10.33
N GLY A 51 7.12 7.31 -9.49
CA GLY A 51 7.45 7.21 -8.08
C GLY A 51 6.92 8.38 -7.24
N GLU A 52 6.03 9.22 -7.79
CA GLU A 52 5.35 10.29 -7.06
C GLU A 52 4.28 9.74 -6.10
N GLU A 53 3.81 8.52 -6.38
CA GLU A 53 3.03 7.69 -5.47
C GLU A 53 3.69 6.33 -5.40
N THR A 54 3.63 5.71 -4.22
CA THR A 54 4.12 4.34 -4.02
C THR A 54 3.02 3.41 -3.53
N THR A 55 1.82 3.92 -3.27
CA THR A 55 0.74 3.15 -2.65
C THR A 55 -0.51 3.13 -3.52
N LEU A 56 -1.34 2.09 -3.37
CA LEU A 56 -2.64 1.92 -4.01
C LEU A 56 -3.53 0.98 -3.19
N LYS A 57 -4.83 0.93 -3.52
CA LYS A 57 -5.77 -0.01 -2.88
C LYS A 57 -5.48 -1.46 -3.28
N ALA A 58 -5.91 -2.41 -2.45
CA ALA A 58 -5.74 -3.84 -2.67
C ALA A 58 -6.36 -4.33 -3.99
N GLU A 59 -7.57 -3.87 -4.31
CA GLU A 59 -8.28 -4.31 -5.52
C GLU A 59 -7.55 -3.91 -6.82
N PRO A 60 -7.17 -2.64 -7.05
CA PRO A 60 -6.34 -2.27 -8.21
C PRO A 60 -5.02 -3.03 -8.31
N ALA A 61 -4.33 -3.25 -7.18
CA ALA A 61 -3.10 -4.05 -7.16
C ALA A 61 -3.34 -5.49 -7.63
N ALA A 62 -4.44 -6.11 -7.19
CA ALA A 62 -4.79 -7.48 -7.57
C ALA A 62 -5.11 -7.58 -9.07
N ARG A 63 -5.85 -6.61 -9.60
CA ARG A 63 -6.15 -6.53 -11.04
C ARG A 63 -4.88 -6.35 -11.87
N ILE A 64 -3.95 -5.48 -11.46
CA ILE A 64 -2.68 -5.27 -12.14
C ILE A 64 -1.84 -6.56 -12.16
N ALA A 65 -1.68 -7.22 -11.02
CA ALA A 65 -0.90 -8.46 -10.93
C ALA A 65 -1.51 -9.58 -11.79
N HIS A 66 -2.84 -9.73 -11.74
CA HIS A 66 -3.56 -10.69 -12.58
C HIS A 66 -3.40 -10.39 -14.07
N PHE A 67 -3.57 -9.13 -14.49
CA PHE A 67 -3.43 -8.72 -15.89
C PHE A 67 -2.01 -8.91 -16.42
N LEU A 68 -0.99 -8.68 -15.60
CA LEU A 68 0.41 -8.94 -15.94
C LEU A 68 0.79 -10.41 -15.78
N GLU A 69 -0.12 -11.28 -15.32
CA GLU A 69 0.07 -12.72 -15.10
C GLU A 69 1.27 -13.04 -14.18
N VAL A 70 1.43 -12.24 -13.12
CA VAL A 70 2.50 -12.43 -12.14
C VAL A 70 1.94 -12.64 -10.73
N PRO A 71 2.67 -13.33 -9.83
CA PRO A 71 2.27 -13.44 -8.44
C PRO A 71 2.10 -12.06 -7.79
N PHE A 72 1.02 -11.86 -7.03
CA PHE A 72 0.71 -10.58 -6.38
C PHE A 72 1.87 -10.03 -5.53
N GLY A 73 2.47 -10.90 -4.71
CA GLY A 73 3.60 -10.55 -3.83
C GLY A 73 4.92 -10.25 -4.56
N LEU A 74 4.97 -10.45 -5.88
CA LEU A 74 6.12 -10.06 -6.70
C LEU A 74 6.19 -8.53 -6.82
N LEU A 75 5.05 -7.88 -7.06
CA LEU A 75 4.96 -6.45 -7.31
C LEU A 75 4.51 -5.62 -6.11
N PHE A 76 3.74 -6.20 -5.19
CA PHE A 76 3.08 -5.45 -4.14
C PHE A 76 3.32 -6.03 -2.75
N VAL A 77 3.40 -5.16 -1.74
CA VAL A 77 3.44 -5.53 -0.34
C VAL A 77 2.29 -4.88 0.42
N ALA A 78 1.61 -5.67 1.27
CA ALA A 78 0.52 -5.17 2.10
C ALA A 78 1.07 -4.33 3.26
N ARG A 79 0.43 -3.18 3.49
CA ARG A 79 0.71 -2.27 4.59
C ARG A 79 -0.58 -1.96 5.33
N SER A 80 -0.46 -1.71 6.63
CA SER A 80 -1.58 -1.37 7.51
C SER A 80 -1.20 -0.22 8.43
N SER A 81 -2.13 0.71 8.65
CA SER A 81 -1.97 1.71 9.71
C SER A 81 -2.32 1.07 11.06
N GLY A 82 -1.30 0.55 11.74
CA GLY A 82 -1.45 0.09 13.11
C GLY A 82 -1.61 1.28 14.07
N PHE A 83 -2.56 1.20 15.00
CA PHE A 83 -2.63 2.10 16.15
C PHE A 83 -1.27 2.07 16.87
N SER A 84 -0.50 3.16 16.79
CA SER A 84 0.62 3.37 17.69
C SER A 84 0.03 3.64 19.07
N GLY A 85 -0.30 2.58 19.80
CA GLY A 85 -0.51 2.64 21.23
C GLY A 85 0.85 3.00 21.83
N GLN A 86 1.16 4.31 21.89
CA GLN A 86 2.11 4.81 22.84
C GLN A 86 1.56 4.41 24.20
N ILE A 87 2.04 3.29 24.73
CA ILE A 87 1.96 3.02 26.16
C ILE A 87 2.86 4.09 26.75
N ALA A 88 2.25 5.22 27.14
CA ALA A 88 2.92 6.20 27.97
C ALA A 88 3.49 5.42 29.16
N PRO A 89 4.79 5.51 29.46
CA PRO A 89 5.35 4.82 30.60
C PRO A 89 4.57 5.30 31.82
N SER A 90 3.80 4.38 32.43
CA SER A 90 3.11 4.66 33.68
C SER A 90 4.21 5.03 34.67
N SER A 91 4.31 6.30 35.00
CA SER A 91 5.11 6.80 36.10
C SER A 91 4.60 6.14 37.38
N ARG A 92 5.20 5.00 37.72
CA ARG A 92 5.17 4.43 39.07
C ARG A 92 5.94 5.43 39.92
N THR A 93 5.22 6.43 40.44
CA THR A 93 5.69 7.21 41.56
C THR A 93 5.73 6.27 42.76
N ASP A 94 6.94 5.80 43.04
CA ASP A 94 7.36 5.32 44.33
C ASP A 94 6.95 6.34 45.39
N ARG A 95 6.04 5.92 46.28
CA ARG A 95 5.85 6.58 47.57
C ARG A 95 5.70 5.51 48.64
N ARG A 96 6.79 4.79 48.90
CA ARG A 96 7.05 4.33 50.27
C ARG A 96 7.32 5.55 51.15
N LYS A 97 6.45 5.79 52.13
CA LYS A 97 6.84 5.96 53.54
C LYS A 97 5.58 5.95 54.42
N VAL A 98 5.39 4.81 55.07
CA VAL A 98 4.71 4.67 56.36
C VAL A 98 5.81 4.50 57.39
N GLY A 99 5.70 5.18 58.53
CA GLY A 99 6.66 5.16 59.64
C GLY A 99 7.20 6.54 59.94
#